data_AF-A0A3G2G876-F1
#
_entry.id   AF-A0A3G2G876-F1
#
_cell.length_a   1.000
_cell.length_b   1.000
_cell.length_c   1.000
_cell.angle_alpha   90.00
_cell.angle_beta   90.00
_cell.angle_gamma   90.00
#
_symmetry.space_group_name_H-M   'P 1'
#
loop_
_entity.id
_entity.type
_entity.pdbx_description
1 polymer ?
#
loop_
_entity_poly.entity_id
_entity_poly.type
_entity_poly.pdbx_seq_one_letter_code
_entity_poly.pdbx_strand_id
1 'polypeptide(L)'
;MIIKKCNKMEKTAKEKEVIAIALRVLGQLKFQYGNTKEHLEFMDAMYSEKRKMYDGKEWSHYSVDFSHDVFGIPTPYYCIVDAETMKVKGILTDHGVFEIIYNDKGEAKDKKFISPSFPYDKQ
;
A
#
# COMPACT_ATOMS: atom_id res chain seq x y z
N MET A 1 -21.64 8.74 -32.85
CA MET A 1 -20.37 8.71 -32.08
C MET A 1 -20.72 8.31 -30.65
N ILE A 2 -20.64 7.02 -30.31
CA ILE A 2 -20.98 6.55 -28.96
C ILE A 2 -19.74 6.76 -28.10
N ILE A 3 -19.76 7.82 -27.29
CA ILE A 3 -18.78 8.00 -26.22
C ILE A 3 -19.05 6.87 -25.23
N LYS A 4 -18.19 5.84 -25.22
CA LYS A 4 -18.13 4.88 -24.12
C LYS A 4 -17.90 5.70 -22.85
N LYS A 5 -18.95 5.91 -22.06
CA LYS A 5 -18.79 6.24 -20.64
C LYS A 5 -17.89 5.12 -20.10
N CYS A 6 -16.67 5.46 -19.69
CA CYS A 6 -15.91 4.58 -18.82
C CYS A 6 -16.78 4.38 -17.58
N ASN A 7 -17.47 3.24 -17.50
CA ASN A 7 -18.10 2.80 -16.28
C ASN A 7 -16.97 2.72 -15.25
N LYS A 8 -16.91 3.68 -14.33
CA LYS A 8 -16.13 3.56 -13.09
C LYS A 8 -16.63 2.25 -12.46
N MET A 9 -15.83 1.18 -12.52
CA MET A 9 -16.22 -0.08 -11.89
C MET A 9 -16.38 0.21 -10.41
N GLU A 10 -17.55 -0.12 -9.86
CA GLU A 10 -17.78 0.09 -8.44
C GLU A 10 -16.85 -0.83 -7.66
N LYS A 11 -16.09 -0.26 -6.72
CA LYS A 11 -15.18 -1.02 -5.88
C LYS A 11 -15.94 -2.06 -5.07
N THR A 12 -15.41 -3.27 -5.07
CA THR A 12 -15.91 -4.38 -4.26
C THR A 12 -15.83 -4.04 -2.77
N ALA A 13 -16.61 -4.73 -1.95
CA ALA A 13 -16.51 -4.58 -0.50
C ALA A 13 -15.09 -4.88 0.02
N LYS A 14 -14.38 -5.81 -0.63
CA LYS A 14 -13.03 -6.19 -0.25
C LYS A 14 -12.00 -5.10 -0.57
N GLU A 15 -12.08 -4.50 -1.75
CA GLU A 15 -11.21 -3.37 -2.11
C GLU A 15 -11.42 -2.19 -1.17
N LYS A 16 -12.67 -1.86 -0.84
CA LYS A 16 -13.00 -0.82 0.15
C LYS A 16 -12.40 -1.11 1.53
N GLU A 17 -12.47 -2.37 1.99
CA GLU A 17 -11.85 -2.81 3.25
C GLU A 17 -10.32 -2.65 3.22
N VAL A 18 -9.67 -3.11 2.15
CA VAL A 18 -8.21 -3.00 1.97
C VAL A 18 -7.76 -1.54 1.96
N ILE A 19 -8.45 -0.67 1.22
CA ILE A 19 -8.15 0.77 1.18
C ILE A 19 -8.30 1.39 2.58
N ALA A 20 -9.36 1.06 3.31
CA ALA A 20 -9.56 1.58 4.68
C ALA A 20 -8.42 1.15 5.62
N ILE A 21 -7.93 -0.08 5.51
CA ILE A 21 -6.78 -0.57 6.27
C ILE A 21 -5.52 0.20 5.92
N ALA A 22 -5.25 0.41 4.63
CA ALA A 22 -4.11 1.19 4.15
C ALA A 22 -4.15 2.62 4.70
N LEU A 23 -5.28 3.32 4.55
CA LEU A 23 -5.48 4.68 5.04
C LEU A 23 -5.28 4.80 6.55
N ARG A 24 -5.76 3.81 7.32
CA ARG A 24 -5.54 3.77 8.78
C ARG A 24 -4.06 3.73 9.13
N VAL A 25 -3.28 2.87 8.47
CA VAL A 25 -1.83 2.75 8.71
C VAL A 25 -1.08 4.00 8.27
N LEU A 26 -1.43 4.58 7.12
CA LEU A 26 -0.86 5.84 6.66
C LEU A 26 -1.11 6.97 7.65
N GLY A 27 -2.32 7.06 8.21
CA GLY A 27 -2.67 8.02 9.26
C GLY A 27 -1.87 7.80 10.55
N GLN A 28 -1.74 6.55 11.02
CA GLN A 28 -0.94 6.21 12.20
C GLN A 28 0.54 6.59 12.05
N LEU A 29 1.10 6.37 10.86
CA LEU A 29 2.50 6.67 10.53
C LEU A 29 2.72 8.11 10.03
N LYS A 30 1.66 8.92 9.99
CA LYS A 30 1.67 10.33 9.56
C LYS A 30 2.21 10.55 8.14
N PHE A 31 1.91 9.63 7.22
CA PHE A 31 2.17 9.88 5.80
C PHE A 31 1.24 10.97 5.28
N GLN A 32 1.78 11.87 4.46
CA GLN A 32 0.99 12.81 3.69
C GLN A 32 0.47 12.12 2.44
N TYR A 33 -0.83 12.22 2.18
CA TYR A 33 -1.44 11.69 0.97
C TYR A 33 -2.67 12.51 0.62
N GLY A 34 -3.08 12.46 -0.66
CA GLY A 34 -4.32 13.08 -1.11
C GLY A 34 -5.52 12.47 -0.38
N ASN A 35 -6.10 13.20 0.57
CA ASN A 35 -7.23 12.74 1.39
C ASN A 35 -8.57 13.42 1.01
N THR A 36 -8.60 14.15 -0.11
CA THR A 36 -9.83 14.70 -0.65
C THR A 36 -10.71 13.57 -1.17
N LYS A 37 -12.03 13.81 -1.24
CA LYS A 37 -12.98 12.83 -1.80
C LYS A 37 -12.55 12.34 -3.18
N GLU A 38 -12.07 13.25 -4.03
CA GLU A 38 -11.59 12.92 -5.37
C GLU A 38 -10.39 11.95 -5.33
N HIS A 39 -9.36 12.25 -4.53
CA HIS A 39 -8.21 11.35 -4.41
C HIS A 39 -8.59 9.97 -3.87
N LEU A 40 -9.43 9.92 -2.84
CA LEU A 40 -9.90 8.65 -2.26
C LEU A 40 -10.75 7.84 -3.24
N GLU A 41 -11.50 8.51 -4.13
CA GLU A 41 -12.26 7.84 -5.20
C GLU A 41 -11.36 7.19 -6.25
N PHE A 42 -10.13 7.70 -6.44
CA PHE A 42 -9.17 7.15 -7.40
C PHE A 42 -8.27 6.06 -6.82
N MET A 43 -8.03 6.03 -5.50
CA MET A 43 -7.26 4.96 -4.86
C MET A 43 -7.89 3.60 -5.12
N ASP A 44 -7.12 2.62 -5.60
CA ASP A 44 -7.62 1.28 -5.86
C ASP A 44 -6.84 0.21 -5.07
N ALA A 45 -7.40 -0.99 -4.97
CA ALA A 45 -6.73 -2.13 -4.35
C ALA A 45 -6.57 -3.26 -5.36
N MET A 46 -5.35 -3.45 -5.86
CA MET A 46 -5.07 -4.49 -6.86
C MET A 46 -4.59 -5.77 -6.18
N TYR A 47 -5.26 -6.89 -6.44
CA TYR A 47 -4.85 -8.19 -5.93
C TYR A 47 -3.72 -8.80 -6.75
N SER A 48 -2.70 -9.32 -6.08
CA SER A 48 -1.60 -10.10 -6.66
C SER A 48 -1.51 -11.45 -5.95
N GLU A 49 -1.66 -12.53 -6.71
CA GLU A 49 -1.56 -13.89 -6.19
C GLU A 49 -0.10 -14.39 -6.16
N LYS A 50 0.32 -14.96 -5.03
CA LYS A 50 1.60 -15.70 -4.85
C LYS A 50 2.80 -15.04 -5.53
N ARG A 51 3.00 -13.75 -5.30
CA ARG A 51 4.19 -13.05 -5.81
C ARG A 51 5.34 -13.18 -4.82
N LYS A 52 6.57 -13.31 -5.33
CA LYS A 52 7.78 -13.20 -4.52
C LYS A 52 7.92 -11.76 -4.01
N MET A 53 8.02 -11.62 -2.70
CA MET A 53 8.05 -10.32 -2.03
C MET A 53 9.47 -9.96 -1.57
N TYR A 54 9.61 -8.76 -1.00
CA TYR A 54 10.90 -8.20 -0.55
C TYR A 54 11.58 -9.04 0.55
N ASP A 55 10.80 -9.82 1.31
CA ASP A 55 11.28 -10.77 2.32
C ASP A 55 11.71 -12.12 1.72
N GLY A 56 11.70 -12.24 0.39
CA GLY A 56 12.05 -13.45 -0.35
C GLY A 56 10.96 -14.52 -0.39
N LYS A 57 9.85 -14.34 0.36
CA LYS A 57 8.76 -15.31 0.44
C LYS A 57 7.70 -15.04 -0.62
N GLU A 58 7.01 -16.10 -1.04
CA GLU A 58 5.83 -15.97 -1.89
C GLU A 58 4.57 -15.89 -1.04
N TRP A 59 3.79 -14.83 -1.25
CA TRP A 59 2.48 -14.67 -0.62
C TRP A 59 1.58 -13.78 -1.46
N SER A 60 0.28 -13.93 -1.26
CA SER A 60 -0.73 -13.09 -1.93
C SER A 60 -0.91 -11.78 -1.17
N HIS A 61 -1.03 -10.69 -1.92
CA HIS A 61 -1.19 -9.36 -1.33
C HIS A 61 -2.09 -8.48 -2.19
N TYR A 62 -2.61 -7.44 -1.57
CA TYR A 62 -3.17 -6.29 -2.27
C TYR A 62 -2.17 -5.15 -2.28
N SER A 63 -2.09 -4.42 -3.38
CA SER A 63 -1.38 -3.14 -3.45
C SER A 63 -2.38 -2.00 -3.51
N VAL A 64 -2.23 -1.01 -2.63
CA VAL A 64 -2.99 0.24 -2.66
C VAL A 64 -2.03 1.39 -2.99
N ASP A 65 -2.25 2.02 -4.13
CA ASP A 65 -1.44 3.15 -4.59
C ASP A 65 -1.86 4.46 -3.91
N PHE A 66 -0.87 5.30 -3.60
CA PHE A 66 -1.11 6.66 -3.15
C PHE A 66 0.08 7.55 -3.53
N SER A 67 -0.16 8.84 -3.66
CA SER A 67 0.92 9.83 -3.82
C SER A 67 1.33 10.38 -2.47
N HIS A 68 2.62 10.29 -2.16
CA HIS A 68 3.25 10.92 -1.00
C HIS A 68 4.05 12.13 -1.44
N ASP A 69 3.91 13.25 -0.73
CA ASP A 69 4.75 14.43 -0.98
C ASP A 69 6.15 14.20 -0.40
N VAL A 70 7.15 14.22 -1.28
CA VAL A 70 8.56 14.16 -0.93
C VAL A 70 9.22 15.43 -1.46
N PHE A 71 9.53 16.38 -0.56
CA PHE A 71 10.15 17.67 -0.89
C PHE A 71 9.38 18.50 -1.94
N GLY A 72 8.05 18.48 -1.89
CA GLY A 72 7.16 19.18 -2.83
C GLY A 72 6.91 18.40 -4.13
N ILE A 73 7.38 17.16 -4.22
CA ILE A 73 7.22 16.30 -5.40
C ILE A 73 6.25 15.16 -5.05
N PRO A 74 5.07 15.10 -5.69
CA PRO A 74 4.17 13.96 -5.58
C PRO A 74 4.87 12.70 -6.10
N THR A 75 5.16 11.77 -5.19
CA THR A 75 5.90 10.54 -5.48
C THR A 75 4.98 9.33 -5.26
N PRO A 76 4.93 8.37 -6.19
CA PRO A 76 4.06 7.20 -6.06
C PRO A 76 4.60 6.21 -5.00
N TYR A 77 3.74 5.83 -4.07
CA TYR A 77 4.00 4.87 -3.00
C TYR A 77 2.90 3.80 -3.03
N TYR A 78 3.20 2.60 -2.56
CA TYR A 78 2.25 1.48 -2.58
C TYR A 78 2.20 0.78 -1.21
N CYS A 79 1.04 0.81 -0.56
CA CYS A 79 0.79 -0.03 0.61
C CYS A 79 0.63 -1.48 0.17
N ILE A 80 1.44 -2.37 0.75
CA ILE A 80 1.38 -3.82 0.53
C ILE A 80 0.61 -4.44 1.69
N VAL A 81 -0.61 -4.89 1.41
CA VAL A 81 -1.53 -5.50 2.38
C VAL A 81 -1.55 -7.00 2.18
N ASP A 82 -1.21 -7.75 3.22
CA ASP A 82 -1.30 -9.21 3.21
C ASP A 82 -2.75 -9.66 3.03
N ALA A 83 -2.99 -10.49 2.01
CA ALA A 83 -4.34 -10.88 1.62
C ALA A 83 -5.00 -11.85 2.62
N GLU A 84 -4.22 -12.57 3.42
CA GLU A 84 -4.71 -13.54 4.41
C GLU A 84 -4.97 -12.85 5.75
N THR A 85 -4.02 -12.03 6.20
CA THR A 85 -4.03 -11.42 7.54
C THR A 85 -4.62 -10.01 7.56
N MET A 86 -4.82 -9.40 6.38
CA MET A 86 -5.32 -8.02 6.23
C MET A 86 -4.46 -6.98 6.97
N LYS A 87 -3.15 -7.24 7.08
CA LYS A 87 -2.18 -6.32 7.68
C LYS A 87 -1.31 -5.68 6.62
N VAL A 88 -1.01 -4.38 6.78
CA VAL A 88 -0.03 -3.69 5.93
C VAL A 88 1.36 -4.14 6.35
N LYS A 89 2.03 -4.94 5.53
CA LYS A 89 3.39 -5.42 5.85
C LYS A 89 4.46 -4.41 5.45
N GLY A 90 4.21 -3.63 4.40
CA GLY A 90 5.16 -2.62 3.96
C GLY A 90 4.56 -1.54 3.09
N ILE A 91 5.32 -0.47 2.91
CA ILE A 91 5.06 0.59 1.94
C ILE A 91 6.21 0.57 0.94
N LEU A 92 5.92 0.14 -0.28
CA LEU A 92 6.87 0.06 -1.39
C LEU A 92 7.05 1.44 -2.04
N THR A 93 8.29 1.75 -2.37
CA THR A 93 8.73 2.95 -3.09
C THR A 93 9.72 2.55 -4.18
N ASP A 94 10.09 3.50 -5.04
CA ASP A 94 11.13 3.30 -6.05
C ASP A 94 12.51 2.93 -5.46
N HIS A 95 12.72 3.23 -4.17
CA HIS A 95 14.00 3.04 -3.50
C HIS A 95 14.02 1.84 -2.56
N GLY A 96 12.89 1.18 -2.32
CA GLY A 96 12.80 0.04 -1.42
C GLY A 96 11.47 -0.08 -0.71
N VAL A 97 11.48 -0.73 0.45
CA VAL A 97 10.28 -0.99 1.24
C VAL A 97 10.46 -0.43 2.64
N PHE A 98 9.48 0.34 3.10
CA PHE A 98 9.30 0.62 4.52
C PHE A 98 8.49 -0.50 5.15
N GLU A 99 9.15 -1.43 5.85
CA GLU A 99 8.50 -2.47 6.64
C GLU A 99 7.80 -1.83 7.85
N ILE A 100 6.56 -2.22 8.14
CA ILE A 100 5.75 -1.62 9.18
C ILE A 100 5.96 -2.33 10.52
N ILE A 101 6.28 -1.56 11.56
CA ILE A 101 6.46 -2.06 12.93
C ILE A 101 5.19 -1.74 13.73
N TYR A 102 4.56 -2.80 14.24
CA TYR A 102 3.34 -2.72 15.04
C TYR A 102 3.65 -2.81 16.54
N ASN A 103 2.87 -2.14 17.37
CA ASN A 103 2.86 -2.36 18.82
C ASN A 103 2.00 -3.59 19.20
N ASP A 104 2.01 -3.95 20.49
CA ASP A 104 1.23 -5.09 21.01
C ASP A 104 -0.29 -4.91 20.87
N LYS A 105 -0.76 -3.69 20.62
CA LYS A 105 -2.17 -3.37 20.35
C LYS A 105 -2.54 -3.48 18.86
N GLY A 106 -1.56 -3.80 17.99
CA GLY A 106 -1.76 -3.90 16.55
C GLY A 106 -1.81 -2.54 15.83
N GLU A 107 -1.32 -1.47 16.44
CA GLU A 107 -1.21 -0.14 15.81
C GLU A 107 0.16 0.02 15.17
N ALA A 108 0.20 0.57 13.95
CA ALA A 108 1.46 0.88 13.29
C ALA A 108 2.15 2.03 14.02
N LYS A 109 3.30 1.75 14.64
CA LYS A 109 3.99 2.71 15.51
C LYS A 109 5.27 3.27 14.87
N ASP A 110 5.89 2.49 13.99
CA ASP A 110 7.12 2.88 13.32
C ASP A 110 7.30 2.14 11.98
N LYS A 111 8.38 2.44 11.27
CA LYS A 111 8.77 1.80 10.02
C LYS A 111 10.28 1.66 9.89
N LYS A 112 10.73 0.56 9.30
CA LYS A 112 12.14 0.30 8.97
C LYS A 112 12.32 0.29 7.46
N PHE A 113 13.26 1.06 6.95
CA PHE A 113 13.57 1.06 5.52
C PHE A 113 14.47 -0.12 5.14
N ILE A 114 14.10 -0.81 4.07
CA ILE A 114 14.81 -1.94 3.48
C ILE A 114 15.11 -1.59 2.03
N SER A 115 16.38 -1.46 1.70
CA SER A 115 16.84 -1.17 0.34
C SER A 115 16.85 -2.44 -0.52
N PRO A 116 16.45 -2.38 -1.79
CA PRO A 116 16.46 -3.51 -2.72
C PRO A 116 17.88 -4.01 -3.03
N SER A 117 18.91 -3.21 -2.73
CA SER A 117 20.32 -3.59 -2.87
C SER A 117 20.82 -4.56 -1.80
N PHE A 118 20.02 -4.81 -0.74
CA PHE A 118 20.31 -5.81 0.29
C PHE A 118 19.40 -7.02 0.09
N PRO A 119 19.80 -8.03 -0.70
CA PRO A 119 18.99 -9.23 -0.86
C PRO A 119 18.86 -9.97 0.48
N TYR A 120 17.63 -10.30 0.85
CA TYR A 120 17.30 -11.16 2.01
C TYR A 120 17.96 -12.54 1.92
N ASP A 121 18.38 -12.98 0.73
CA ASP A 121 19.06 -14.25 0.50
C ASP A 121 20.45 -14.37 1.18
N LYS A 122 20.92 -13.33 1.88
CA LYS A 122 22.26 -13.28 2.51
C LYS A 122 22.29 -12.90 4.01
N GLN A 123 21.16 -12.83 4.71
CA GLN A 123 21.14 -12.61 6.17
C GLN A 123 20.87 -13.90 6.94
#